data_AF-A0A9P5CGP4-F1
#
_entry.id   AF-A0A9P5CGP4-F1
#
_cell.length_a   1.000
_cell.length_b   1.000
_cell.length_c   1.000
_cell.angle_alpha   90.00
_cell.angle_beta   90.00
_cell.angle_gamma   90.00
#
_symmetry.space_group_name_H-M   'P 1'
#
loop_
_entity.id
_entity.type
_entity.pdbx_description
1 polymer ?
#
loop_
_entity_poly.entity_id
_entity_poly.type
_entity_poly.pdbx_seq_one_letter_code
_entity_poly.pdbx_strand_id
1 'polypeptide(L)'
;MGKVHGSLARAGKVKSQTPKVEAQEKPKTPKGRALKRHKYTRRFVNVTLTGGKRKVRISEQMGVSGVTLLTTAIDEPQPRLLNELDHG
;
A
#
# COMPACT_ATOMS: atom_id res chain seq x y z
N MET A 1 -40.90 14.79 32.58
CA MET A 1 -40.58 15.29 31.22
C MET A 1 -39.30 14.61 30.77
N GLY A 2 -39.44 13.54 29.97
CA GLY A 2 -38.34 12.66 29.59
C GLY A 2 -37.52 13.18 28.42
N LYS A 3 -36.34 12.60 28.22
CA LYS A 3 -35.47 12.86 27.06
C LYS A 3 -36.25 12.58 25.78
N VAL A 4 -36.56 13.63 25.03
CA VAL A 4 -37.16 13.55 23.70
C VAL A 4 -36.08 13.10 22.70
N HIS A 5 -36.50 12.72 21.50
CA HIS A 5 -35.64 12.23 20.43
C HIS A 5 -34.51 13.24 20.13
N GLY A 6 -33.32 12.72 19.83
CA GLY A 6 -32.12 13.54 19.66
C GLY A 6 -32.20 14.52 18.48
N SER A 7 -31.32 15.52 18.49
CA SER A 7 -31.21 16.50 17.39
C SER A 7 -30.49 15.90 16.18
N LEU A 8 -31.04 16.15 14.98
CA LEU A 8 -30.45 15.80 13.70
C LEU A 8 -29.35 16.79 13.24
N ALA A 9 -29.15 17.91 13.94
CA ALA A 9 -28.29 19.01 13.51
C ALA A 9 -26.80 18.64 13.34
N ARG A 10 -26.35 17.52 13.91
CA ARG A 10 -24.95 17.07 13.83
C ARG A 10 -24.70 15.97 12.78
N ALA A 11 -25.74 15.59 12.02
CA ALA A 11 -25.59 14.58 10.98
C ALA A 11 -24.55 15.05 9.94
N GLY A 12 -23.55 14.21 9.65
CA GLY A 12 -22.54 14.50 8.63
C GLY A 12 -21.46 15.54 8.99
N LYS A 13 -21.43 16.08 10.22
CA LYS A 13 -20.45 17.11 10.65
C LYS A 13 -19.01 16.74 10.30
N VAL A 14 -18.60 15.51 10.60
CA VAL A 14 -17.19 15.11 10.43
C VAL A 14 -16.82 14.98 8.95
N LYS A 15 -17.69 14.38 8.13
CA LYS A 15 -17.42 14.17 6.69
C LYS A 15 -17.38 15.49 5.90
N SER A 16 -18.16 16.49 6.32
CA SER A 16 -18.15 17.82 5.71
C SER A 16 -16.98 18.69 6.18
N GLN A 17 -16.47 18.46 7.40
CA GLN A 17 -15.32 19.17 7.95
C GLN A 17 -13.98 18.67 7.39
N THR A 18 -13.87 17.39 7.01
CA THR A 18 -12.62 16.84 6.46
C THR A 18 -12.28 17.45 5.10
N PRO A 19 -11.03 17.94 4.88
CA PRO A 19 -10.63 18.43 3.57
C PRO A 19 -10.75 17.31 2.54
N LYS A 20 -11.25 17.65 1.35
CA LYS A 20 -11.37 16.71 0.25
C LYS A 20 -9.98 16.41 -0.30
N VAL A 21 -9.53 15.17 -0.13
CA VAL A 21 -8.28 14.66 -0.72
C VAL A 21 -8.64 13.79 -1.90
N GLU A 22 -8.16 14.15 -3.08
CA GLU A 22 -8.35 13.34 -4.29
C GLU A 22 -7.45 12.10 -4.26
N ALA A 23 -7.89 11.04 -4.95
CA ALA A 23 -7.13 9.82 -5.01
C ALA A 23 -5.89 10.02 -5.89
N GLN A 24 -4.71 9.69 -5.36
CA GLN A 24 -3.49 9.67 -6.16
C GLN A 24 -3.59 8.62 -7.27
N GLU A 25 -3.13 8.99 -8.47
CA GLU A 25 -2.96 8.04 -9.57
C GLU A 25 -1.91 6.99 -9.19
N LYS A 26 -2.33 5.72 -9.19
CA LYS A 26 -1.49 4.58 -8.84
C LYS A 26 -1.52 3.58 -9.98
N PRO A 27 -0.41 2.86 -10.21
CA PRO A 27 -0.37 1.81 -11.22
C PRO A 27 -1.47 0.79 -10.96
N LYS A 28 -2.02 0.24 -12.05
CA LYS A 28 -3.12 -0.73 -11.98
C LYS A 28 -2.65 -1.97 -11.23
N THR A 29 -3.34 -2.29 -10.14
CA THR A 29 -3.08 -3.54 -9.43
C THR A 29 -3.51 -4.73 -10.31
N PRO A 30 -2.62 -5.70 -10.59
CA PRO A 30 -2.96 -6.86 -11.40
C PRO A 30 -4.07 -7.66 -10.73
N LYS A 31 -4.90 -8.35 -11.52
CA LYS A 31 -6.04 -9.14 -11.04
C LYS A 31 -5.81 -10.64 -11.25
N GLY A 32 -6.63 -11.48 -10.61
CA GLY A 32 -6.62 -12.94 -10.79
C GLY A 32 -5.29 -13.62 -10.43
N ARG A 33 -4.79 -14.46 -11.35
CA ARG A 33 -3.57 -15.27 -11.17
C ARG A 33 -2.33 -14.42 -10.94
N ALA A 34 -2.19 -13.30 -11.65
CA ALA A 34 -1.06 -12.40 -11.49
C ALA A 34 -0.98 -11.85 -10.06
N LEU A 35 -2.11 -11.43 -9.48
CA LEU A 35 -2.16 -10.97 -8.09
C LEU A 35 -1.77 -12.06 -7.10
N LYS A 36 -2.18 -13.31 -7.35
CA LYS A 36 -1.83 -14.46 -6.49
C LYS A 36 -0.31 -14.72 -6.54
N ARG A 37 0.32 -14.62 -7.72
CA ARG A 37 1.78 -14.70 -7.87
C ARG A 37 2.48 -13.61 -7.05
N HIS A 38 2.09 -12.35 -7.22
CA HIS A 38 2.69 -11.25 -6.46
C HIS A 38 2.51 -11.42 -4.93
N LYS A 39 1.33 -11.88 -4.48
CA LYS A 39 1.10 -12.17 -3.06
C LYS A 39 1.97 -13.30 -2.53
N TYR A 40 2.16 -14.37 -3.31
CA TYR A 40 2.99 -15.51 -2.92
C TYR A 40 4.46 -15.09 -2.80
N THR A 41 5.01 -14.47 -3.85
CA THR A 41 6.40 -13.98 -3.86
C THR A 41 6.66 -13.05 -2.68
N ARG A 42 5.76 -12.09 -2.42
CA ARG A 42 5.90 -11.14 -1.30
C ARG A 42 5.76 -11.77 0.09
N ARG A 43 5.02 -12.88 0.24
CA ARG A 43 4.74 -13.50 1.55
C ARG A 43 5.71 -14.61 1.93
N PHE A 44 6.26 -15.29 0.94
CA PHE A 44 6.97 -16.56 1.15
C PHE A 44 8.35 -16.62 0.50
N VAL A 45 8.56 -15.96 -0.64
CA VAL A 45 9.86 -16.02 -1.36
C VAL A 45 10.77 -14.87 -0.89
N ASN A 46 10.28 -13.63 -0.99
CA ASN A 46 11.05 -12.43 -0.67
C ASN A 46 10.69 -11.92 0.74
N VAL A 47 10.86 -12.76 1.77
CA VAL A 47 10.51 -12.40 3.16
C VAL A 47 11.64 -11.59 3.78
N THR A 48 11.39 -10.30 4.06
CA THR A 48 12.41 -9.38 4.61
C THR A 48 12.43 -9.30 6.14
N LEU A 49 11.43 -9.86 6.84
CA LEU A 49 11.36 -9.90 8.30
C LEU A 49 11.51 -11.35 8.77
N THR A 50 12.74 -11.78 9.04
CA THR A 50 13.10 -13.16 9.40
C THR A 50 13.10 -13.43 10.91
N GLY A 51 12.62 -12.48 11.74
CA GLY A 51 12.45 -12.65 13.19
C GLY A 51 10.98 -12.57 13.62
N GLY A 52 10.44 -13.65 14.18
CA GLY A 52 9.11 -13.69 14.81
C GLY A 52 7.92 -13.95 13.87
N LYS A 53 6.69 -13.87 14.41
CA LYS A 53 5.43 -14.12 13.66
C LYS A 53 5.20 -13.02 12.60
N ARG A 54 4.91 -13.43 11.36
CA ARG A 54 4.71 -12.54 10.19
C ARG A 54 3.60 -11.50 10.42
N LYS A 55 3.94 -10.21 10.56
CA LYS A 55 2.97 -9.08 10.60
C LYS A 55 2.63 -8.63 9.17
N VAL A 56 1.34 -8.65 8.79
CA VAL A 56 0.88 -8.41 7.40
C VAL A 56 0.46 -6.95 7.15
N ARG A 57 0.29 -6.15 8.20
CA ARG A 57 0.17 -4.69 8.15
C ARG A 57 1.03 -4.10 9.27
N ILE A 58 2.05 -3.33 8.92
CA ILE A 58 2.66 -2.35 9.83
C ILE A 58 2.22 -1.02 9.26
N SER A 59 1.21 -0.43 9.88
CA SER A 59 0.89 0.98 9.67
C SER A 59 0.91 1.62 11.05
N GLU A 60 2.12 1.95 11.49
CA GLU A 60 2.31 2.93 12.55
C GLU A 60 3.14 4.04 11.89
N GLN A 61 2.44 5.09 11.47
CA GLN A 61 3.08 6.39 11.44
C GLN A 61 3.41 6.71 12.90
N MET A 62 4.64 6.48 13.34
CA MET A 62 5.26 7.22 14.44
C MET A 62 6.75 7.31 14.11
N GLY A 63 7.26 8.53 14.04
CA GLY A 63 8.59 8.84 13.56
C GLY A 63 9.70 8.06 14.28
N VAL A 64 10.53 7.38 13.49
CA VAL A 64 11.92 7.05 13.85
C VAL A 64 12.74 6.93 12.57
N SER A 65 13.85 7.64 12.60
CA SER A 65 14.89 7.78 11.61
C SER A 65 15.49 6.47 11.12
N GLY A 66 15.77 6.42 9.82
CA GLY A 66 16.83 5.60 9.24
C GLY A 66 16.38 4.23 8.71
N VAL A 67 16.65 4.01 7.42
CA VAL A 67 16.63 2.71 6.71
C VAL A 67 15.25 2.18 6.27
N THR A 68 14.49 3.00 5.53
CA THR A 68 13.34 2.51 4.72
C THR A 68 13.36 3.04 3.27
N LEU A 69 14.54 3.34 2.73
CA LEU A 69 14.72 3.95 1.40
C LEU A 69 14.99 2.96 0.25
N LEU A 70 14.44 1.73 0.23
CA LEU A 70 14.70 0.83 -0.92
C LEU A 70 13.56 -0.08 -1.39
N THR A 71 12.32 0.07 -0.92
CA THR A 71 11.22 -0.81 -1.41
C THR A 71 9.95 -0.11 -1.86
N THR A 72 9.87 1.22 -1.75
CA THR A 72 8.76 2.02 -2.30
C THR A 72 9.02 2.50 -3.73
N ALA A 73 10.21 2.27 -4.28
CA ALA A 73 10.62 2.66 -5.64
C ALA A 73 10.71 1.47 -6.61
N ILE A 74 9.79 0.49 -6.53
CA ILE A 74 9.69 -0.59 -7.53
C ILE A 74 8.34 -0.49 -8.22
N ASP A 75 8.15 0.63 -8.91
CA ASP A 75 7.33 0.72 -10.13
C ASP A 75 8.23 0.97 -11.35
N GLU A 76 9.44 0.40 -11.31
CA GLU A 76 10.35 0.38 -12.46
C GLU A 76 10.42 -1.08 -12.95
N PRO A 77 9.85 -1.41 -14.14
CA PRO A 77 10.14 -2.68 -14.75
C PRO A 77 11.63 -2.68 -15.12
N GLN A 78 12.40 -3.50 -14.42
CA GLN A 78 13.82 -3.78 -14.71
C GLN A 78 14.07 -3.77 -16.23
N PRO A 79 15.05 -3.00 -16.75
CA PRO A 79 15.35 -3.04 -18.17
C PRO A 79 15.78 -4.47 -18.52
N ARG A 80 15.07 -5.08 -19.46
CA ARG A 80 15.52 -6.32 -20.07
C ARG A 80 16.80 -6.00 -20.83
N LEU A 81 17.95 -6.47 -20.35
CA LEU A 81 19.13 -6.58 -21.21
C LEU A 81 18.85 -7.70 -22.21
N LEU A 82 18.34 -7.31 -23.37
CA LEU A 82 18.26 -8.16 -24.56
C LEU A 82 18.69 -7.26 -25.71
N ASN A 83 19.93 -7.48 -26.16
CA ASN A 83 20.46 -7.33 -27.52
C ASN A 83 21.92 -6.87 -27.46
N GLU A 84 22.87 -7.81 -27.54
CA GLU A 84 24.20 -7.65 -28.16
C GLU A 84 24.93 -9.01 -28.13
N LEU A 85 24.47 -9.93 -28.98
CA LEU A 85 25.28 -11.06 -29.48
C LEU A 85 24.92 -11.24 -30.95
N ASP A 86 25.32 -10.26 -31.75
CA ASP A 86 25.45 -10.41 -33.19
C ASP A 86 26.69 -9.62 -33.60
N HIS A 87 27.86 -10.23 -33.42
CA HIS A 87 29.14 -9.92 -34.09
C HIS A 87 30.05 -11.15 -33.92
N GLY A 88 30.04 -11.99 -34.95
CA GLY A 88 30.88 -13.18 -35.13
C GLY A 88 30.58 -13.81 -36.47
#